data_AF-A0A7J4PX92-F1
#
_entry.id   AF-A0A7J4PX92-F1
#
_cell.length_a   1.000
_cell.length_b   1.000
_cell.length_c   1.000
_cell.angle_alpha   90.00
_cell.angle_beta   90.00
_cell.angle_gamma   90.00
#
_symmetry.space_group_name_H-M   'P 1'
#
loop_
_entity.id
_entity.type
_entity.pdbx_description
1 polymer ?
#
loop_
_entity_poly.entity_id
_entity_poly.type
_entity_poly.pdbx_seq_one_letter_code
_entity_poly.pdbx_strand_id
1 'polypeptide(L)' 'RDRKLISEEAEWAYKSVDDVVQSIAGAKISNIVAKLVPLGVTKG' A
#
# COMPACT_ATOMS: atom_id res chain seq x y z
N ARG A 1 -0.36 12.47 18.08
CA ARG A 1 -0.82 11.25 17.35
C ARG A 1 -2.30 11.06 17.67
N ASP A 2 -3.16 11.57 16.80
CA ASP A 2 -4.61 11.45 16.98
C ASP A 2 -5.05 10.02 16.61
N ARG A 3 -5.78 9.35 17.52
CA ARG A 3 -6.26 7.98 17.32
C ARG A 3 -7.24 7.88 16.16
N LYS A 4 -7.91 8.98 15.83
CA LYS A 4 -8.87 9.04 14.73
C LYS A 4 -8.19 8.86 13.37
N LEU A 5 -7.07 9.54 13.13
CA LEU A 5 -6.31 9.45 11.88
C LEU A 5 -5.74 8.04 11.63
N ILE A 6 -5.30 7.35 12.69
CA ILE A 6 -4.82 5.95 12.59
C ILE A 6 -5.96 5.02 12.16
N SER A 7 -7.19 5.30 12.59
CA SER A 7 -8.36 4.50 12.19
C SER A 7 -8.83 4.78 10.77
N GLU A 8 -8.64 6.00 10.27
CA GLU A 8 -9.01 6.39 8.90
C GLU A 8 -8.04 5.84 7.84
N GLU A 9 -6.77 5.60 8.22
CA GLU A 9 -5.74 5.05 7.33
C GLU A 9 -5.41 3.58 7.61
N ALA A 10 -6.30 2.88 8.28
CA ALA A 10 -6.15 1.46 8.50
C ALA A 10 -6.11 0.69 7.16
N GLU A 11 -5.44 -0.46 7.14
CA GLU A 11 -5.17 -1.24 5.92
C GLU A 11 -6.46 -1.58 5.15
N TRP A 12 -7.54 -1.88 5.86
CA TRP A 12 -8.86 -2.18 5.28
C TRP A 12 -9.55 -0.97 4.62
N ALA A 13 -9.09 0.25 4.87
CA ALA A 13 -9.60 1.45 4.21
C ALA A 13 -9.03 1.60 2.78
N TYR A 14 -7.97 0.86 2.45
CA TYR A 14 -7.35 0.86 1.13
C TYR A 14 -7.63 -0.43 0.38
N LYS A 15 -7.48 -0.38 -0.93
CA LYS A 15 -7.46 -1.59 -1.76
C LYS A 15 -6.19 -2.38 -1.47
N SER A 16 -6.24 -3.69 -1.72
CA SER A 16 -5.03 -4.52 -1.77
C SER A 16 -4.05 -3.95 -2.79
N VAL A 17 -2.88 -3.54 -2.32
CA VAL A 17 -1.81 -3.00 -3.17
C VAL A 17 -1.26 -4.07 -4.12
N ASP A 18 -1.27 -5.33 -3.68
CA ASP A 18 -0.79 -6.48 -4.46
C ASP A 18 -1.65 -6.68 -5.72
N ASP A 19 -2.98 -6.61 -5.58
CA ASP A 19 -3.92 -6.79 -6.69
C ASP A 19 -3.75 -5.68 -7.73
N VAL A 20 -3.56 -4.44 -7.25
CA VAL A 20 -3.34 -3.27 -8.12
C VAL A 20 -2.05 -3.43 -8.92
N VAL A 21 -0.93 -3.75 -8.26
CA VAL A 21 0.37 -3.91 -8.91
C VAL A 21 0.35 -5.08 -9.89
N GLN A 22 -0.27 -6.20 -9.53
CA GLN A 22 -0.38 -7.37 -10.39
C GLN A 22 -1.18 -7.08 -11.67
N SER A 23 -2.24 -6.26 -11.59
CA SER A 23 -3.02 -5.87 -12.77
C SER A 23 -2.18 -5.08 -13.79
N ILE A 24 -1.32 -4.17 -13.33
CA ILE A 24 -0.46 -3.31 -14.15
C ILE A 24 0.67 -4.12 -14.79
N ALA A 25 1.27 -5.02 -14.00
CA ALA A 25 2.31 -5.93 -14.48
C ALA A 25 1.77 -6.89 -15.55
N GLY A 26 0.56 -7.44 -15.34
CA GLY A 26 -0.13 -8.28 -16.32
C GLY A 26 -0.45 -7.54 -17.62
N ALA A 27 -0.78 -6.25 -17.53
CA ALA A 27 -0.99 -5.38 -18.68
C ALA A 27 0.31 -4.95 -19.40
N LYS A 28 1.49 -5.34 -18.87
CA LYS A 28 2.83 -4.98 -19.40
C LYS A 28 3.08 -3.47 -19.49
N ILE A 29 2.45 -2.71 -18.61
CA ILE A 29 2.64 -1.26 -18.52
C ILE A 29 3.88 -0.94 -17.66
N SER A 30 4.19 -1.80 -16.70
CA SER A 30 5.36 -1.69 -15.83
C SER A 30 5.84 -3.08 -15.39
N ASN A 31 7.12 -3.20 -15.04
CA ASN A 31 7.73 -4.45 -14.55
C ASN A 31 7.84 -4.43 -13.02
N ILE A 32 7.60 -5.59 -12.38
CA ILE A 32 7.85 -5.76 -10.95
C ILE A 32 9.35 -5.87 -10.72
N VAL A 33 9.87 -5.09 -9.77
CA VAL A 33 11.29 -5.08 -9.42
C VAL A 33 11.52 -5.64 -8.02
N ALA A 34 10.83 -5.10 -7.01
CA ALA A 34 10.95 -5.54 -5.62
C ALA A 34 9.68 -5.21 -4.82
N LYS A 35 9.46 -5.92 -3.70
CA LYS A 35 8.43 -5.64 -2.70
C LYS A 35 9.09 -5.32 -1.37
N LEU A 36 8.62 -4.28 -0.69
CA LEU A 36 9.14 -3.80 0.58
C LEU A 36 8.09 -3.95 1.68
N VAL A 37 8.54 -4.22 2.90
CA VAL A 37 7.70 -4.30 4.10
C VAL A 37 8.14 -3.20 5.06
N PRO A 38 7.25 -2.30 5.50
CA PRO A 38 7.64 -1.20 6.39
C PRO A 38 7.98 -1.72 7.78
N LEU A 39 9.08 -1.24 8.36
CA LEU A 39 9.48 -1.53 9.75
C LEU A 39 8.93 -0.51 10.76
N GLY A 40 8.61 0.70 10.32
CA GLY A 40 8.04 1.75 11.14
C GLY A 40 7.53 2.92 10.31
N VAL A 41 6.46 3.57 10.78
CA VAL A 41 5.80 4.68 10.08
C VAL A 41 5.73 5.89 10.99
N THR A 42 6.24 7.03 10.52
CA THR A 42 6.10 8.33 11.18
C THR A 42 5.20 9.22 10.33
N LYS A 43 4.08 9.63 10.90
CA LYS A 43 3.09 10.50 10.26
C LYS A 43 2.96 11.80 11.06
N GLY A 44 2.86 12.93 10.34
CA GLY A 44 2.53 14.24 10.87
C GLY A 44 1.05 14.39 11.19
#